data_AF-A0A5N0UU84-F1
#
_entry.id   AF-A0A5N0UU84-F1
#
_cell.length_a   1.000
_cell.length_b   1.000
_cell.length_c   1.000
_cell.angle_alpha   90.00
_cell.angle_beta   90.00
_cell.angle_gamma   90.00
#
_symmetry.space_group_name_H-M   'P 1'
#
loop_
_entity.id
_entity.type
_entity.pdbx_description
1 polymer ?
#
loop_
_entity_poly.entity_id
_entity_poly.type
_entity_poly.pdbx_seq_one_letter_code
_entity_poly.pdbx_strand_id
1 'polypeptide(L)' 'METLFPPPARPAPALPMQARPVRRDRPAPVVAGVEAAQGPCSELHGLARQMCFATRYGIEI' A
#
# COMPACT_ATOMS: atom_id res chain seq x y z
N MET A 1 50.84 14.87 28.22
CA MET A 1 50.29 13.95 27.20
C MET A 1 48.89 13.56 27.66
N GLU A 2 47.87 14.29 27.25
CA GLU A 2 46.47 13.99 27.61
C GLU A 2 45.90 12.99 26.62
N THR A 3 45.54 11.82 27.11
CA THR A 3 44.92 10.73 26.35
C THR A 3 43.46 11.07 26.12
N LEU A 4 43.13 11.42 24.88
CA LEU A 4 41.77 11.72 24.42
C LEU A 4 40.94 10.42 24.39
N PHE A 5 40.15 10.15 25.42
CA PHE A 5 39.14 9.09 25.39
C PHE A 5 37.99 9.49 24.45
N PRO A 6 37.58 8.65 23.49
CA PRO A 6 36.41 8.95 22.67
C PRO A 6 35.13 8.90 23.53
N PRO A 7 34.13 9.76 23.27
CA PRO A 7 32.87 9.72 23.99
C PRO A 7 32.12 8.40 23.72
N PRO A 8 31.30 7.91 24.67
CA PRO A 8 30.54 6.68 24.48
C PRO A 8 29.62 6.81 23.26
N ALA A 9 29.72 5.85 22.33
CA ALA A 9 28.88 5.80 21.15
C ALA A 9 27.40 5.71 21.55
N ARG A 10 26.59 6.69 21.11
CA ARG A 10 25.13 6.62 21.29
C ARG A 10 24.59 5.49 20.40
N PRO A 11 23.72 4.61 20.91
CA PRO A 11 23.09 3.59 20.08
C PRO A 11 22.31 4.28 18.96
N ALA A 12 22.54 3.85 17.72
CA ALA A 12 21.81 4.35 16.57
C ALA A 12 20.29 4.10 16.77
N PRO A 13 19.42 5.05 16.38
CA PRO A 13 17.99 4.82 16.43
C PRO A 13 17.66 3.60 15.56
N ALA A 14 16.97 2.61 16.16
CA ALA A 14 16.51 1.45 15.43
C ALA A 14 15.59 1.92 14.29
N LEU A 15 15.95 1.57 13.06
CA LEU A 15 15.10 1.84 11.89
C LEU A 15 13.74 1.13 12.09
N PRO A 16 12.62 1.74 11.65
CA PRO A 16 11.32 1.11 11.77
C PRO A 16 11.35 -0.22 11.02
N MET A 17 11.02 -1.29 11.74
CA MET A 17 10.95 -2.63 11.19
C MET A 17 9.89 -2.65 10.09
N GLN A 18 10.30 -2.84 8.84
CA GLN A 18 9.35 -2.91 7.73
C GLN A 18 8.42 -4.11 7.93
N ALA A 19 7.11 -3.86 7.93
CA ALA A 19 6.11 -4.91 8.05
C ALA A 19 6.23 -5.89 6.87
N ARG A 20 5.99 -7.17 7.13
CA ARG A 20 6.03 -8.20 6.07
C ARG A 20 4.90 -7.94 5.06
N PRO A 21 5.14 -8.20 3.76
CA PRO A 21 4.08 -8.07 2.75
C PRO A 21 2.90 -8.97 3.09
N VAL A 22 1.70 -8.41 3.17
CA VAL A 22 0.47 -9.19 3.31
C VAL A 22 0.20 -9.88 1.96
N ARG A 23 0.37 -11.20 1.92
CA ARG A 23 -0.07 -12.02 0.79
C ARG A 23 -1.60 -12.05 0.82
N ARG A 24 -2.25 -11.38 -0.13
CA ARG A 24 -3.68 -11.60 -0.38
C ARG A 24 -3.79 -12.91 -1.16
N ASP A 25 -4.49 -13.90 -0.59
CA ASP A 25 -4.72 -15.23 -1.21
C ASP A 25 -5.46 -15.14 -2.55
N ARG A 26 -6.14 -14.01 -2.81
CA ARG A 26 -6.80 -13.74 -4.08
C ARG A 26 -5.99 -12.72 -4.87
N PRO A 27 -5.50 -13.05 -6.08
CA PRO A 27 -5.06 -12.00 -6.99
C PRO A 27 -6.25 -11.08 -7.24
N ALA A 28 -6.13 -9.81 -6.85
CA ALA A 28 -7.02 -8.79 -7.37
C ALA A 28 -6.93 -8.87 -8.89
N PRO A 29 -8.04 -8.83 -9.64
CA PRO A 29 -8.00 -8.95 -11.10
C PRO A 29 -7.15 -7.81 -11.67
N VAL A 30 -5.87 -8.07 -11.93
CA VAL A 30 -4.85 -7.08 -12.31
C VAL A 30 -5.21 -6.45 -13.67
N VAL A 31 -5.91 -7.22 -14.52
CA VAL A 31 -6.37 -6.78 -15.83
C VAL A 31 -7.51 -5.76 -15.72
N ALA A 32 -8.34 -5.84 -14.68
CA ALA A 32 -9.46 -4.93 -14.52
C ALA A 32 -9.04 -3.57 -13.92
N GLY A 33 -7.92 -3.49 -13.21
CA GLY A 33 -7.54 -2.28 -12.46
C GLY A 33 -7.34 -1.02 -13.32
N VAL A 34 -6.73 -1.15 -14.50
CA VAL A 34 -6.41 0.00 -15.37
C VAL A 34 -7.58 0.36 -16.28
N GLU A 35 -8.20 -0.64 -16.92
CA GLU A 35 -9.34 -0.40 -17.81
C GLU A 35 -10.59 0.04 -17.04
N ALA A 36 -10.86 -0.57 -15.87
CA ALA A 36 -12.01 -0.17 -15.08
C ALA A 36 -11.82 1.23 -14.44
N ALA A 37 -10.57 1.69 -14.25
CA ALA A 37 -10.26 3.04 -13.79
C ALA A 37 -10.51 4.14 -14.84
N GLN A 38 -10.61 3.79 -16.13
CA GLN A 38 -10.96 4.71 -17.23
C GLN A 38 -12.40 4.53 -17.74
N GLY A 39 -13.16 3.57 -17.20
CA GLY A 39 -14.53 3.29 -17.61
C GLY A 39 -15.58 4.22 -16.98
N PRO A 40 -16.88 3.95 -17.24
CA PRO A 40 -17.99 4.77 -16.72
C PRO A 40 -18.11 4.78 -15.19
N CYS A 41 -17.44 3.86 -14.49
CA CYS A 41 -17.37 3.88 -13.03
C CYS A 41 -16.35 4.89 -12.49
N SER A 42 -15.51 5.49 -13.35
CA SER A 42 -14.47 6.44 -12.95
C SER A 42 -15.02 7.83 -12.57
N GLU A 43 -16.13 8.23 -13.18
CA GLU A 43 -16.86 9.47 -12.89
C GLU A 43 -17.67 9.40 -11.59
N LEU A 44 -17.86 8.19 -11.05
CA LEU A 44 -18.57 7.97 -9.80
C LEU A 44 -17.61 8.05 -8.61
N HIS A 45 -18.12 8.47 -7.45
CA HIS A 45 -17.36 8.60 -6.21
C HIS A 45 -17.98 7.80 -5.05
N GLY A 46 -17.17 7.51 -4.02
CA GLY A 46 -17.63 6.86 -2.79
C GLY A 46 -18.27 5.48 -3.03
N LEU A 47 -19.39 5.22 -2.35
CA LEU A 47 -20.10 3.95 -2.42
C LEU A 47 -20.66 3.66 -3.82
N ALA A 48 -21.12 4.68 -4.54
CA ALA A 48 -21.64 4.53 -5.91
C ALA A 48 -20.54 4.00 -6.86
N ARG A 49 -19.31 4.46 -6.67
CA ARG A 49 -18.15 3.92 -7.38
C ARG A 49 -17.95 2.44 -7.05
N GLN A 50 -17.87 2.09 -5.77
CA GLN A 50 -17.66 0.70 -5.33
C GLN A 50 -18.71 -0.25 -5.91
N MET A 51 -19.99 0.13 -5.86
CA MET A 51 -21.09 -0.67 -6.42
C MET A 51 -21.01 -0.81 -7.95
N CYS A 52 -20.59 0.24 -8.66
CA CYS A 52 -20.39 0.18 -10.11
C CYS A 52 -19.28 -0.80 -10.48
N PHE A 53 -18.15 -0.77 -9.76
CA PHE A 53 -17.04 -1.70 -9.97
C PHE A 53 -17.43 -3.15 -9.64
N ALA A 54 -18.17 -3.37 -8.55
CA ALA A 54 -18.69 -4.68 -8.18
C ALA A 54 -19.65 -5.24 -9.25
N THR A 55 -20.59 -4.42 -9.73
CA THR A 55 -21.62 -4.84 -10.70
C THR A 55 -21.03 -5.10 -12.09
N ARG A 56 -20.09 -4.26 -12.55
CA ARG A 56 -19.55 -4.34 -13.92
C ARG A 56 -18.35 -5.26 -14.07
N TYR A 57 -17.50 -5.34 -13.05
CA TYR A 57 -16.20 -5.99 -13.15
C TYR A 57 -16.02 -7.10 -12.11
N GLY A 58 -17.02 -7.34 -11.25
CA GLY A 58 -16.92 -8.32 -10.16
C GLY A 58 -15.84 -7.96 -9.15
N ILE A 59 -15.44 -6.68 -9.06
CA ILE A 59 -14.41 -6.22 -8.13
C ILE A 59 -15.09 -5.85 -6.82
N GLU A 60 -14.95 -6.74 -5.84
CA GLU A 60 -15.27 -6.45 -4.44
C GLU A 60 -14.05 -5.74 -3.83
N ILE A 61 -14.23 -4.49 -3.38
CA ILE A 61 -13.16 -3.61 -2.85
C ILE A 61 -13.14 -3.68 -1.34
#